data_AF-A0A1C5D7C4-F1
#
_entry.id   AF-A0A1C5D7C4-F1
#
_cell.length_a   1.000
_cell.length_b   1.000
_cell.length_c   1.000
_cell.angle_alpha   90.00
_cell.angle_beta   90.00
_cell.angle_gamma   90.00
#
_symmetry.space_group_name_H-M   'P 1'
#
loop_
_entity.id
_entity.type
_entity.pdbx_description
1 polymer ?
#
loop_
_entity_poly.entity_id
_entity_poly.type
_entity_poly.pdbx_seq_one_letter_code
_entity_poly.pdbx_strand_id
1 'polypeptide(L)' 'MACCGIGTRAASNVAYEVKTNDGKTTTVASIPEARILIAQAGGGTYKAVPKKP' A
#
# COMPACT_ATOMS: atom_id res chain seq x y z
N MET A 1 -18.05 15.78 10.98
CA MET A 1 -17.32 14.57 10.57
C MET A 1 -16.54 14.92 9.31
N ALA A 2 -15.34 15.49 9.45
CA ALA A 2 -14.60 16.07 8.33
C ALA A 2 -14.15 14.96 7.36
N CYS A 3 -14.45 15.19 6.10
CA CYS A 3 -14.21 14.33 4.95
C CYS A 3 -12.81 13.71 4.99
N CYS A 4 -12.74 12.38 4.85
CA CYS A 4 -11.56 11.71 4.32
C CYS A 4 -11.07 12.49 3.10
N GLY A 5 -9.90 13.10 3.21
CA GLY A 5 -9.28 13.88 2.15
C GLY A 5 -9.00 13.01 0.93
N ILE A 6 -9.97 12.90 0.05
CA ILE A 6 -9.79 12.47 -1.32
C ILE A 6 -9.29 13.71 -2.06
N GLY A 7 -7.99 13.79 -2.27
CA GLY A 7 -7.35 14.96 -2.87
C GLY A 7 -5.86 14.76 -3.10
N THR A 8 -5.51 13.87 -4.03
CA THR A 8 -4.52 14.15 -5.08
C THR A 8 -3.37 15.09 -4.72
N ARG A 9 -2.36 14.58 -4.02
CA ARG A 9 -0.97 15.03 -4.15
C ARG A 9 -0.09 13.81 -4.35
N ALA A 10 0.35 13.63 -5.58
CA ALA A 10 1.38 12.69 -5.97
C ALA A 10 2.59 12.78 -5.02
N ALA A 11 3.21 11.62 -4.75
CA ALA A 11 4.41 11.45 -3.95
C ALA A 11 4.31 11.89 -2.47
N SER A 12 3.42 11.27 -1.70
CA SER A 12 3.69 11.16 -0.26
C SER A 12 4.97 10.33 -0.11
N ASN A 13 5.89 10.76 0.76
CA ASN A 13 7.21 10.15 1.02
C ASN A 13 7.13 8.76 1.68
N VAL A 14 6.08 8.01 1.32
CA VAL A 14 5.59 6.81 1.98
C VAL A 14 5.34 5.80 0.86
N ALA A 15 5.95 4.63 1.00
CA ALA A 15 5.60 3.45 0.23
C ALA A 15 4.74 2.52 1.09
N TYR A 16 4.21 1.46 0.50
CA TYR A 16 3.43 0.46 1.22
C TYR A 16 4.12 -0.88 1.07
N GLU A 17 4.55 -1.46 2.20
CA GLU A 17 5.06 -2.82 2.24
C GLU A 17 3.86 -3.77 2.35
N VAL A 18 3.71 -4.62 1.34
CA VAL A 18 2.62 -5.58 1.18
C VAL A 18 3.18 -6.97 1.46
N LYS A 19 2.60 -7.68 2.43
CA LYS A 19 2.92 -9.07 2.73
C LYS A 19 1.72 -9.94 2.31
N THR A 20 1.91 -10.73 1.26
CA THR A 20 0.88 -11.65 0.76
C THR A 20 0.91 -12.99 1.52
N ASN A 21 -0.19 -13.76 1.44
CA ASN A 21 -0.29 -15.07 2.08
C ASN A 21 0.68 -16.12 1.51
N ASP A 22 1.16 -15.94 0.27
CA ASP A 22 2.25 -16.74 -0.30
C ASP A 22 3.61 -16.50 0.38
N GLY A 23 3.68 -15.62 1.37
CA GLY A 23 4.90 -15.25 2.09
C GLY A 23 5.76 -14.23 1.34
N LYS A 24 5.28 -13.68 0.22
CA LYS A 24 6.00 -12.68 -0.56
C LYS A 24 5.76 -11.29 0.02
N THR A 25 6.85 -10.53 0.15
CA THR A 25 6.79 -9.11 0.52
C THR A 25 7.12 -8.25 -0.70
N THR A 26 6.33 -7.22 -0.97
CA THR A 26 6.54 -6.29 -2.09
C THR A 26 6.21 -4.87 -1.67
N THR A 27 7.02 -3.92 -2.11
CA THR A 27 6.82 -2.49 -1.81
C THR A 27 6.16 -1.81 -2.99
N VAL A 28 5.03 -1.14 -2.77
CA VAL A 28 4.29 -0.40 -3.81
C VAL A 28 4.20 1.08 -3.47
N ALA A 29 3.94 1.91 -4.48
CA ALA A 29 3.83 3.36 -4.28
C ALA A 29 2.43 3.78 -3.80
N SER A 30 1.43 2.90 -3.93
CA SER A 30 0.02 3.27 -3.76
C SER A 30 -0.80 2.18 -3.05
N ILE A 31 -1.78 2.60 -2.26
CA ILE A 31 -2.76 1.69 -1.62
C ILE A 31 -3.53 0.83 -2.64
N PRO A 32 -4.00 1.36 -3.80
CA PRO A 32 -4.71 0.55 -4.78
C PRO A 32 -3.88 -0.64 -5.30
N GLU A 33 -2.58 -0.42 -5.56
CA GLU A 33 -1.66 -1.48 -5.97
C GLU A 33 -1.52 -2.55 -4.88
N ALA A 34 -1.41 -2.14 -3.62
CA ALA A 34 -1.34 -3.07 -2.50
C ALA A 34 -2.59 -3.97 -2.39
N ARG A 35 -3.78 -3.39 -2.58
CA ARG A 35 -5.04 -4.14 -2.55
C ARG A 35 -5.15 -5.15 -3.69
N ILE A 36 -4.70 -4.78 -4.89
CA ILE A 36 -4.69 -5.69 -6.04
C ILE A 36 -3.77 -6.89 -5.77
N LEU A 37 -2.56 -6.65 -5.25
CA LEU A 37 -1.62 -7.73 -4.91
C LEU A 37 -2.17 -8.68 -3.86
N ILE A 38 -2.79 -8.13 -2.81
CA ILE A 38 -3.43 -8.94 -1.74
C ILE A 38 -4.58 -9.78 -2.30
N ALA A 39 -5.42 -9.21 -3.17
CA ALA A 39 -6.52 -9.93 -3.78
C ALA A 39 -6.05 -11.06 -4.70
N GLN A 40 -5.00 -10.82 -5.50
CA GLN A 40 -4.41 -11.83 -6.39
C GLN A 40 -3.78 -13.01 -5.62
N ALA A 41 -3.18 -12.73 -4.46
CA ALA A 41 -2.59 -13.73 -3.58
C ALA A 41 -3.60 -14.48 -2.69
N GLY A 42 -4.91 -14.21 -2.83
CA GLY A 42 -5.92 -14.80 -1.96
C GLY A 42 -5.87 -14.32 -0.50
N GLY A 43 -5.20 -13.19 -0.23
CA GLY A 43 -5.12 -12.56 1.08
C GLY A 43 -3.73 -12.01 1.44
N GLY A 44 -3.68 -11.24 2.52
CA GLY A 44 -2.47 -10.56 2.97
C GLY A 44 -2.73 -9.27 3.73
N THR A 45 -1.65 -8.56 4.05
CA THR A 45 -1.68 -7.29 4.79
C THR A 45 -0.75 -6.27 4.13
N TYR A 46 -1.02 -4.98 4.29
CA TYR A 46 -0.11 -3.92 3.87
C TYR A 46 0.05 -2.89 4.98
N LYS A 47 1.26 -2.31 5.08
CA LYS A 47 1.57 -1.25 6.03
C LYS A 47 2.28 -0.10 5.32
N ALA A 48 1.97 1.13 5.72
CA ALA A 48 2.71 2.30 5.28
C ALA A 48 4.13 2.26 5.83
N VAL A 49 5.12 2.44 4.95
CA VAL A 49 6.53 2.52 5.30
C VAL A 49 7.12 3.81 4.74
N PRO A 50 7.93 4.56 5.51
CA PRO A 50 8.61 5.72 4.97
C PRO A 50 9.54 5.31 3.81
N LYS A 51 9.50 6.04 2.69
CA LYS A 51 10.54 5.91 1.67
C LYS A 51 11.84 6.41 2.27
N LYS A 52 12.87 5.56 2.29
CA LYS A 52 14.23 6.04 2.58
C LYS A 52 14.57 7.14 1.56
N PRO A 53 15.10 8.29 2.01
CA PRO A 53 15.53 9.37 1.13
C PRO A 53 16.64 8.90 0.17
#